data_AF-A0A7W1S7J8-F1
#
_entry.id   AF-A0A7W1S7J8-F1
#
_cell.length_a   1.000
_cell.length_b   1.000
_cell.length_c   1.000
_cell.angle_alpha   90.00
_cell.angle_beta   90.00
_cell.angle_gamma   90.00
#
_symmetry.space_group_name_H-M   'P 1'
#
loop_
_entity.id
_entity.type
_entity.pdbx_description
1 polymer ?
#
loop_
_entity_poly.entity_id
_entity_poly.type
_entity_poly.pdbx_seq_one_letter_code
_entity_poly.pdbx_strand_id
1 'polypeptide(L)'
;MEIEAFVQHVIDNERPSFSDLSSESIPQLANRLKEEADRYFRGTPAISLRLADTIIELGKLFNDISITALGTMARGDALRMFHRNDEAWQSLDLAGALYKEVGDPVGWARTRIGRLAICVEMNNVELGLQDAETARDIFRTYNELEKLV
;
A
#
# COMPACT_ATOMS: atom_id res chain seq x y z
N MET A 1 -7.36 20.44 -10.02
CA MET A 1 -6.04 20.71 -9.40
C MET A 1 -5.00 19.77 -10.02
N GLU A 2 -3.75 20.19 -10.18
CA GLU A 2 -2.67 19.31 -10.69
C GLU A 2 -2.28 18.24 -9.65
N ILE A 3 -1.87 17.05 -10.13
CA ILE A 3 -1.50 15.91 -9.27
C ILE A 3 -0.36 16.28 -8.32
N GLU A 4 0.70 16.91 -8.80
CA GLU A 4 1.85 17.26 -7.95
C GLU A 4 1.48 18.28 -6.87
N ALA A 5 0.63 19.25 -7.19
CA ALA A 5 0.11 20.19 -6.20
C ALA A 5 -0.71 19.44 -5.11
N PHE A 6 -1.59 18.52 -5.51
CA PHE A 6 -2.34 17.69 -4.57
C PHE A 6 -1.39 16.93 -3.63
N VAL A 7 -0.40 16.25 -4.19
CA VAL A 7 0.58 15.44 -3.44
C VAL A 7 1.36 16.32 -2.47
N GLN A 8 1.81 17.49 -2.90
CA GLN A 8 2.55 18.42 -2.06
C GLN A 8 1.70 18.92 -0.88
N HIS A 9 0.42 19.26 -1.10
CA HIS A 9 -0.50 19.62 -0.02
C HIS A 9 -0.61 18.50 1.03
N VAL A 10 -0.73 17.24 0.62
CA VAL A 10 -0.75 16.11 1.57
C VAL A 10 0.57 15.99 2.33
N ILE A 11 1.71 16.17 1.67
CA ILE A 11 3.04 16.14 2.32
C ILE A 11 3.14 17.23 3.38
N ASP A 12 2.68 18.44 3.07
CA ASP A 12 2.69 19.61 3.95
C ASP A 12 1.63 19.55 5.07
N ASN A 13 0.93 18.41 5.20
CA ASN A 13 -0.12 18.16 6.17
C ASN A 13 -1.34 19.07 6.01
N GLU A 14 -1.57 19.51 4.78
CA GLU A 14 -2.78 20.20 4.37
C GLU A 14 -3.79 19.17 3.82
N ARG A 15 -5.08 19.52 3.87
CA ARG A 15 -6.16 18.65 3.37
C ARG A 15 -6.67 19.18 2.03
N PRO A 16 -6.10 18.74 0.89
CA PRO A 16 -6.61 19.16 -0.41
C PRO A 16 -8.03 18.63 -0.66
N SER A 17 -8.82 19.42 -1.39
CA SER A 17 -10.15 18.98 -1.81
C SER A 17 -10.06 17.99 -2.97
N PHE A 18 -10.89 16.95 -2.91
CA PHE A 18 -11.08 16.02 -4.03
C PHE A 18 -12.04 16.57 -5.11
N SER A 19 -12.76 17.66 -4.83
CA SER A 19 -13.79 18.24 -5.71
C SER A 19 -13.27 18.63 -7.09
N ASP A 20 -11.98 18.96 -7.17
CA ASP A 20 -11.36 19.54 -8.37
C ASP A 20 -10.58 18.50 -9.18
N LEU A 21 -10.75 17.22 -8.86
CA LEU A 21 -10.12 16.09 -9.54
C LEU A 21 -11.11 15.41 -10.47
N SER A 22 -10.68 15.13 -11.71
CA SER A 22 -11.46 14.26 -12.60
C SER A 22 -11.31 12.81 -12.15
N SER A 23 -12.38 12.01 -12.27
CA SER A 23 -12.33 10.56 -12.02
C SER A 23 -11.23 9.86 -12.83
N GLU A 24 -10.98 10.33 -14.05
CA GLU A 24 -9.94 9.82 -14.95
C GLU A 24 -8.51 9.97 -14.42
N SER A 25 -8.28 10.92 -13.51
CA SER A 25 -6.96 11.20 -12.91
C SER A 25 -6.70 10.47 -11.59
N ILE A 26 -7.72 9.82 -11.03
CA ILE A 26 -7.66 9.21 -9.70
C ILE A 26 -6.66 8.04 -9.63
N PRO A 27 -6.59 7.12 -10.62
CA PRO A 27 -5.58 6.07 -10.61
C PRO A 27 -4.15 6.62 -10.64
N GLN A 28 -3.90 7.67 -11.44
CA GLN A 28 -2.58 8.31 -11.56
C GLN A 28 -2.22 9.02 -10.26
N LEU A 29 -3.16 9.73 -9.64
CA LEU A 29 -2.95 10.35 -8.34
C LEU A 29 -2.65 9.31 -7.26
N ALA A 30 -3.41 8.21 -7.21
CA ALA A 30 -3.20 7.13 -6.23
C ALA A 30 -1.80 6.50 -6.37
N ASN A 31 -1.37 6.23 -7.60
CA ASN A 31 -0.01 5.74 -7.86
C ASN A 31 1.05 6.76 -7.45
N ARG A 32 0.85 8.05 -7.75
CA ARG A 32 1.79 9.09 -7.38
C ARG A 32 1.91 9.25 -5.85
N LEU A 33 0.79 9.25 -5.14
CA LEU A 33 0.77 9.23 -3.68
C LEU A 33 1.48 8.00 -3.11
N LYS A 34 1.34 6.82 -3.75
CA LYS A 34 2.03 5.59 -3.35
C LYS A 34 3.54 5.71 -3.51
N GLU A 35 4.02 6.25 -4.63
CA GLU A 35 5.45 6.48 -4.86
C GLU A 35 6.04 7.39 -3.78
N GLU A 36 5.34 8.48 -3.42
CA GLU A 36 5.79 9.33 -2.32
C GLU A 36 5.74 8.60 -0.96
N ALA A 37 4.70 7.81 -0.70
CA ALA A 37 4.63 7.01 0.51
C ALA A 37 5.85 6.08 0.64
N ASP A 38 6.30 5.49 -0.47
CA ASP A 38 7.48 4.63 -0.56
C ASP A 38 8.81 5.39 -0.47
N ARG A 39 8.85 6.67 -0.85
CA ARG A 39 10.03 7.53 -0.61
C ARG A 39 10.17 7.87 0.87
N TYR A 40 9.06 8.14 1.55
CA TYR A 40 9.08 8.62 2.93
C TYR A 40 9.06 7.52 3.99
N PHE A 41 8.66 6.27 3.70
CA PHE A 41 8.39 5.30 4.78
C PHE A 41 9.60 5.04 5.69
N ARG A 42 10.84 5.01 5.17
CA ARG A 42 12.04 4.80 6.01
C ARG A 42 12.51 6.06 6.75
N GLY A 43 12.26 7.25 6.21
CA GLY A 43 12.80 8.51 6.74
C GLY A 43 11.82 9.28 7.60
N THR A 44 10.59 9.45 7.12
CA THR A 44 9.53 10.17 7.84
C THR A 44 8.23 9.35 7.75
N PRO A 45 8.10 8.29 8.57
CA PRO A 45 6.96 7.37 8.53
C PRO A 45 5.60 8.06 8.68
N ALA A 46 5.54 9.21 9.36
CA ALA A 46 4.31 9.99 9.51
C ALA A 46 3.78 10.55 8.18
N ILE A 47 4.67 11.00 7.29
CA ILE A 47 4.29 11.46 5.94
C ILE A 47 3.78 10.26 5.13
N SER A 48 4.51 9.14 5.17
CA SER A 48 4.11 7.91 4.49
C SER A 48 2.73 7.41 4.93
N LEU A 49 2.44 7.43 6.24
CA LEU A 49 1.15 7.04 6.79
C LEU A 49 0.02 7.97 6.31
N ARG A 50 0.25 9.30 6.31
CA ARG A 50 -0.74 10.27 5.83
C ARG A 50 -1.04 10.11 4.33
N LEU A 51 -0.01 9.86 3.52
CA LEU A 51 -0.17 9.56 2.10
C LEU A 51 -0.98 8.27 1.91
N ALA A 52 -0.68 7.22 2.67
CA ALA A 52 -1.41 5.96 2.63
C ALA A 52 -2.89 6.12 3.00
N ASP A 53 -3.19 6.83 4.09
CA ASP A 53 -4.57 7.10 4.52
C ASP A 53 -5.32 7.91 3.45
N THR A 54 -4.64 8.85 2.77
CA THR A 54 -5.23 9.62 1.65
C THR A 54 -5.58 8.73 0.45
N ILE A 55 -4.74 7.74 0.12
CA ILE A 55 -5.06 6.76 -0.94
C ILE A 55 -6.29 5.93 -0.56
N ILE A 56 -6.44 5.55 0.72
CA ILE A 56 -7.63 4.84 1.22
C ILE A 56 -8.88 5.72 1.09
N GLU A 57 -8.80 7.01 1.47
CA GLU A 57 -9.90 7.96 1.32
C GLU A 57 -10.32 8.09 -0.15
N LEU A 58 -9.36 8.20 -1.09
CA LEU A 58 -9.62 8.21 -2.52
C LEU A 58 -10.36 6.95 -2.99
N GLY A 59 -9.84 5.77 -2.64
CA GLY A 59 -10.46 4.51 -3.04
C GLY A 59 -11.91 4.39 -2.55
N LYS A 60 -12.18 4.80 -1.30
CA LYS A 60 -13.54 4.81 -0.74
C LYS A 60 -14.45 5.82 -1.43
N LEU A 61 -13.96 7.04 -1.68
CA LEU A 61 -14.75 8.11 -2.29
C LEU A 61 -15.22 7.74 -3.71
N PHE A 62 -14.37 7.06 -4.47
CA PHE A 62 -14.64 6.65 -5.84
C PHE A 62 -15.13 5.19 -5.97
N ASN A 63 -15.37 4.51 -4.85
CA ASN A 63 -15.74 3.08 -4.80
C ASN A 63 -14.78 2.17 -5.59
N ASP A 64 -13.48 2.47 -5.53
CA ASP A 64 -12.42 1.70 -6.19
C ASP A 64 -11.69 0.82 -5.16
N ILE A 65 -11.93 -0.48 -5.24
CA ILE A 65 -11.35 -1.49 -4.36
C ILE A 65 -9.84 -1.61 -4.57
N SER A 66 -9.36 -1.48 -5.81
CA SER A 66 -7.93 -1.58 -6.15
C SER A 66 -7.14 -0.43 -5.52
N ILE A 67 -7.69 0.79 -5.57
CA ILE A 67 -7.09 1.95 -4.91
C ILE A 67 -7.16 1.81 -3.38
N THR A 68 -8.28 1.32 -2.86
CA THR A 68 -8.40 1.03 -1.41
C THR A 68 -7.36 0.00 -0.97
N ALA A 69 -7.12 -1.06 -1.75
CA ALA A 69 -6.10 -2.06 -1.49
C ALA A 69 -4.68 -1.46 -1.51
N LEU A 70 -4.39 -0.60 -2.50
CA LEU A 70 -3.10 0.09 -2.63
C LEU A 70 -2.78 0.93 -1.40
N GLY A 71 -3.74 1.74 -0.94
CA GLY A 71 -3.58 2.57 0.25
C GLY A 71 -3.45 1.74 1.53
N THR A 72 -4.24 0.66 1.64
CA THR A 72 -4.21 -0.23 2.81
C THR A 72 -2.87 -0.97 2.91
N MET A 73 -2.29 -1.40 1.79
CA MET A 73 -0.94 -1.98 1.75
C MET A 73 0.10 -0.94 2.19
N ALA A 74 0.08 0.26 1.60
CA ALA A 74 0.99 1.35 1.95
C ALA A 74 0.92 1.71 3.45
N ARG A 75 -0.28 1.66 4.02
CA ARG A 75 -0.52 1.90 5.44
C ARG A 75 0.17 0.84 6.30
N GLY A 76 0.07 -0.43 5.90
CA GLY A 76 0.78 -1.52 6.55
C GLY A 76 2.29 -1.34 6.51
N ASP A 77 2.83 -0.95 5.36
CA ASP A 77 4.26 -0.66 5.20
C ASP A 77 4.74 0.50 6.10
N ALA A 78 3.95 1.58 6.20
CA ALA A 78 4.25 2.72 7.07
C ALA A 78 4.17 2.35 8.56
N LEU A 79 3.16 1.59 8.98
CA LEU A 79 2.97 1.16 10.37
C LEU A 79 4.11 0.30 10.89
N ARG A 80 4.68 -0.55 10.03
CA ARG A 80 5.87 -1.33 10.36
C ARG A 80 7.06 -0.44 10.76
N MET A 81 7.18 0.74 10.16
CA MET A 81 8.24 1.70 10.50
C MET A 81 7.99 2.43 11.82
N PHE A 82 6.76 2.37 12.34
CA PHE A 82 6.42 2.78 13.71
C PHE A 82 6.51 1.64 14.73
N HIS A 83 6.99 0.45 14.34
CA HIS A 83 6.97 -0.77 15.16
C HIS A 83 5.55 -1.18 15.62
N ARG A 84 4.51 -0.72 14.92
CA ARG A 84 3.11 -1.09 15.17
C ARG A 84 2.77 -2.37 14.40
N ASN A 85 3.50 -3.44 14.68
CA ASN A 85 3.52 -4.65 13.86
C ASN A 85 2.16 -5.37 13.80
N ASP A 86 1.39 -5.36 14.90
CA ASP A 86 0.04 -5.94 14.91
C ASP A 86 -0.88 -5.23 13.89
N GLU A 87 -0.88 -3.89 13.88
CA GLU A 87 -1.69 -3.10 12.96
C GLU A 87 -1.16 -3.17 11.52
N ALA A 88 0.16 -3.25 11.36
CA ALA A 88 0.78 -3.47 10.06
C ALA A 88 0.35 -4.81 9.47
N TRP A 89 0.39 -5.88 10.27
CA TRP A 89 -0.04 -7.22 9.88
C TRP A 89 -1.51 -7.23 9.45
N GLN A 90 -2.40 -6.65 10.26
CA GLN A 90 -3.82 -6.55 9.93
C GLN A 90 -4.07 -5.73 8.65
N SER A 91 -3.35 -4.62 8.48
CA SER A 91 -3.48 -3.79 7.26
C SER A 91 -3.02 -4.55 6.02
N LEU A 92 -1.86 -5.23 6.08
CA LEU A 92 -1.34 -6.01 4.96
C LEU A 92 -2.22 -7.21 4.62
N ASP A 93 -2.84 -7.84 5.64
CA ASP A 93 -3.76 -8.94 5.39
C ASP A 93 -5.08 -8.47 4.75
N LEU A 94 -5.63 -7.36 5.24
CA LEU A 94 -6.80 -6.71 4.61
C LEU A 94 -6.51 -6.29 3.17
N ALA A 95 -5.37 -5.64 2.91
CA ALA A 95 -4.98 -5.29 1.54
C ALA A 95 -4.88 -6.53 0.64
N GLY A 96 -4.34 -7.64 1.16
CA GLY A 96 -4.30 -8.91 0.45
C GLY A 96 -5.69 -9.45 0.12
N ALA A 97 -6.64 -9.36 1.06
CA ALA A 97 -8.02 -9.76 0.81
C ALA A 97 -8.68 -8.92 -0.30
N LEU A 98 -8.46 -7.59 -0.29
CA LEU A 98 -8.98 -6.69 -1.31
C LEU A 98 -8.36 -6.97 -2.69
N TYR A 99 -7.06 -7.22 -2.77
CA TYR A 99 -6.41 -7.61 -4.03
C TYR A 99 -6.93 -8.95 -4.57
N LYS A 100 -7.24 -9.91 -3.70
CA LYS A 100 -7.90 -11.16 -4.10
C LYS A 100 -9.31 -10.90 -4.66
N GLU A 101 -10.08 -10.01 -4.04
CA GLU A 101 -11.45 -9.67 -4.47
C GLU A 101 -11.47 -9.11 -5.91
N VAL A 102 -10.50 -8.26 -6.26
CA VAL A 102 -10.39 -7.70 -7.62
C VAL A 102 -9.62 -8.59 -8.60
N GLY A 103 -9.19 -9.79 -8.19
CA GLY A 103 -8.46 -10.72 -9.04
C GLY A 103 -7.04 -10.24 -9.40
N ASP A 104 -6.38 -9.50 -8.51
CA ASP A 104 -5.00 -9.03 -8.68
C ASP A 104 -4.03 -9.88 -7.83
N PRO A 105 -3.47 -10.97 -8.39
CA PRO A 105 -2.53 -11.82 -7.67
C PRO A 105 -1.20 -11.12 -7.39
N VAL A 106 -0.76 -10.20 -8.26
CA VAL A 106 0.50 -9.45 -8.07
C VAL A 106 0.35 -8.48 -6.90
N GLY A 107 -0.78 -7.77 -6.83
CA GLY A 107 -1.16 -6.95 -5.68
C GLY A 107 -1.15 -7.75 -4.38
N TRP A 108 -1.79 -8.93 -4.37
CA TRP A 108 -1.75 -9.82 -3.20
C TRP A 108 -0.33 -10.20 -2.81
N ALA A 109 0.50 -10.62 -3.77
CA ALA A 109 1.88 -11.04 -3.54
C ALA A 109 2.73 -9.90 -2.95
N ARG A 110 2.53 -8.66 -3.40
CA ARG A 110 3.22 -7.47 -2.85
C ARG A 110 2.95 -7.28 -1.36
N THR A 111 1.74 -7.55 -0.89
CA THR A 111 1.41 -7.46 0.56
C THR A 111 2.22 -8.44 1.40
N ARG A 112 2.64 -9.57 0.81
CA ARG A 112 3.39 -10.62 1.52
C ARG A 112 4.84 -10.26 1.76
N ILE A 113 5.42 -9.35 0.98
CA ILE A 113 6.75 -8.79 1.25
C ILE A 113 6.76 -8.11 2.62
N GLY A 114 5.76 -7.26 2.88
CA GLY A 114 5.59 -6.59 4.17
C GLY A 114 5.35 -7.57 5.32
N ARG A 115 4.51 -8.60 5.13
CA ARG A 115 4.22 -9.60 6.16
C ARG A 115 5.43 -10.47 6.48
N LEU A 116 6.21 -10.86 5.47
CA LEU A 116 7.47 -11.57 5.67
C LEU A 116 8.42 -10.76 6.56
N ALA A 117 8.50 -9.45 6.33
CA ALA A 117 9.39 -8.55 7.08
C ALA A 117 9.05 -8.40 8.58
N ILE A 118 7.88 -8.86 9.04
CA ILE A 118 7.47 -8.80 10.47
C ILE A 118 7.02 -10.17 11.01
N CYS A 119 7.18 -11.25 10.26
CA CYS A 119 6.59 -12.54 10.64
C CYS A 119 7.19 -13.13 11.92
N VAL A 120 8.44 -12.79 12.24
CA VAL A 120 9.12 -13.24 13.47
C VAL A 120 8.53 -12.52 14.69
N GLU A 121 8.41 -11.20 14.62
CA GLU A 121 7.83 -10.37 15.67
C GLU A 121 6.36 -10.73 15.92
N MET A 122 5.66 -11.16 14.87
CA MET A 122 4.27 -11.61 14.93
C MET A 122 4.12 -13.09 15.36
N ASN A 123 5.22 -13.80 15.63
CA ASN A 123 5.24 -15.23 15.93
C ASN A 123 4.48 -16.09 14.90
N ASN A 124 4.52 -15.68 13.63
CA ASN A 124 3.81 -16.29 12.50
C ASN A 124 4.78 -16.68 11.38
N VAL A 125 5.97 -17.16 11.76
CA VAL A 125 7.06 -17.47 10.81
C VAL A 125 6.65 -18.49 9.77
N GLU A 126 5.97 -19.57 10.17
CA GLU A 126 5.53 -20.62 9.25
C GLU A 126 4.60 -20.06 8.15
N LEU A 127 3.57 -19.32 8.56
CA LEU A 127 2.66 -18.67 7.63
C LEU A 127 3.38 -17.62 6.76
N GLY A 128 4.29 -16.84 7.33
CA GLY A 128 5.09 -15.86 6.60
C GLY A 128 5.93 -16.50 5.49
N LEU A 129 6.54 -17.66 5.73
CA LEU A 129 7.30 -18.39 4.73
C LEU A 129 6.41 -18.98 3.64
N GLN A 130 5.27 -19.58 4.00
CA GLN A 130 4.30 -20.11 3.03
C GLN A 130 3.74 -19.01 2.11
N ASP A 131 3.39 -17.86 2.69
CA ASP A 131 2.94 -16.68 1.96
C ASP A 131 4.05 -16.18 1.01
N ALA A 132 5.31 -16.15 1.45
CA ALA A 132 6.45 -15.71 0.66
C ALA A 132 6.76 -16.65 -0.52
N GLU A 133 6.66 -17.96 -0.32
CA GLU A 133 6.82 -18.94 -1.41
C GLU A 133 5.75 -18.75 -2.48
N THR A 134 4.49 -18.60 -2.06
CA THR A 134 3.37 -18.34 -2.98
C THR A 134 3.55 -17.01 -3.71
N ALA A 135 3.95 -15.95 -3.01
CA ALA A 135 4.22 -14.65 -3.60
C ALA A 135 5.36 -14.72 -4.63
N ARG A 136 6.42 -15.46 -4.34
CA ARG A 136 7.54 -15.68 -5.26
C ARG A 136 7.09 -16.35 -6.56
N ASP A 137 6.24 -17.36 -6.47
CA ASP A 137 5.74 -18.07 -7.65
C ASP A 137 4.83 -17.19 -8.51
N ILE A 138 4.02 -16.34 -7.86
CA ILE A 138 3.24 -15.30 -8.55
C ILE A 138 4.17 -14.32 -9.28
N PHE A 139 5.16 -13.74 -8.59
CA PHE A 139 6.07 -12.78 -9.22
C PHE A 139 6.81 -13.37 -10.43
N ARG A 140 7.22 -14.65 -10.36
CA ARG A 140 7.81 -15.35 -11.51
C ARG A 140 6.82 -15.53 -12.66
N THR A 141 5.59 -15.94 -12.35
CA THR A 141 4.53 -16.18 -13.34
C THR A 141 4.18 -14.90 -14.11
N TYR A 142 4.15 -13.76 -13.42
CA TYR A 142 3.80 -12.45 -13.99
C TYR A 142 5.02 -11.63 -14.43
N ASN A 143 6.24 -12.19 -14.38
CA ASN A 143 7.49 -11.52 -14.77
C ASN A 143 7.83 -10.24 -13.97
N GLU A 144 7.44 -10.20 -12.69
CA GLU A 144 7.74 -9.13 -11.71
C GLU A 144 9.04 -9.47 -10.94
N LEU A 145 10.11 -9.79 -11.67
CA LEU A 145 11.33 -10.35 -11.12
C LEU A 145 12.10 -9.38 -10.21
N GLU A 146 11.90 -8.08 -10.40
CA GLU A 146 12.46 -7.03 -9.55
C GLU A 146 11.90 -7.03 -8.12
N LYS A 147 10.82 -7.78 -7.85
CA LYS A 147 10.27 -7.97 -6.50
C LYS A 147 10.96 -9.09 -5.72
N LEU A 148 11.90 -9.81 -6.34
CA LEU A 148 12.61 -10.95 -5.76
C LEU A 148 14.03 -10.62 -5.28
N VAL A 149 14.48 -9.38 -5.48
CA VAL A 149 15.85 -8.93 -5.17
C VAL A 149 15.94 -8.15 -3.86
#